data_AF-A0A7V6UM47-F1
#
_entry.id   AF-A0A7V6UM47-F1
#
_cell.length_a   1.000
_cell.length_b   1.000
_cell.length_c   1.000
_cell.angle_alpha   90.00
_cell.angle_beta   90.00
_cell.angle_gamma   90.00
#
_symmetry.space_group_name_H-M   'P 1'
#
loop_
_entity.id
_entity.type
_entity.pdbx_description
1 polymer ?
#
loop_
_entity_poly.entity_id
_entity_poly.type
_entity_poly.pdbx_seq_one_letter_code
_entity_poly.pdbx_strand_id
1 'polypeptide(L)' 'MKNYKSKEELLLKKIEDTRQKMLKTSTLYPLHSYEVVTISVELDNLLNEWESLYGKIEKQKF' A
#
# COMPACT_ATOMS: atom_id res chain seq x y z
N MET A 1 -6.42 22.25 -16.11
CA MET A 1 -6.24 22.27 -14.65
C MET A 1 -5.15 21.28 -14.26
N LYS A 2 -4.03 21.73 -13.72
CA LYS A 2 -3.02 20.85 -13.13
C LYS A 2 -3.50 20.49 -11.72
N ASN A 3 -4.11 19.31 -11.56
CA ASN A 3 -4.46 18.80 -10.24
C ASN A 3 -3.16 18.42 -9.53
N TYR A 4 -2.64 19.32 -8.69
CA TYR A 4 -1.60 18.97 -7.73
C TYR A 4 -2.28 18.13 -6.65
N LYS A 5 -2.30 16.80 -6.85
CA LYS A 5 -2.68 15.88 -5.78
C LYS A 5 -1.70 16.04 -4.62
N SER A 6 -2.21 16.06 -3.39
CA SER A 6 -1.33 16.09 -2.21
C SER A 6 -0.44 14.84 -2.22
N LYS A 7 0.74 14.92 -1.59
CA LYS A 7 1.62 13.75 -1.47
C LYS A 7 0.90 12.56 -0.83
N GLU A 8 0.00 12.84 0.11
CA GLU A 8 -0.87 11.86 0.76
C GLU A 8 -1.84 11.20 -0.23
N GLU A 9 -2.54 11.99 -1.06
CA GLU A 9 -3.46 11.48 -2.08
C GLU A 9 -2.75 10.62 -3.13
N LEU A 10 -1.50 10.97 -3.48
CA LEU A 10 -0.69 10.16 -4.39
C LEU A 10 -0.30 8.83 -3.75
N LEU A 11 0.07 8.83 -2.47
CA LEU A 11 0.43 7.62 -1.73
C LEU A 11 -0.78 6.71 -1.53
N LEU A 12 -1.92 7.26 -1.11
CA LEU A 12 -3.19 6.53 -1.00
C LEU A 12 -3.62 5.92 -2.32
N LYS A 13 -3.45 6.65 -3.44
CA LYS A 13 -3.73 6.10 -4.77
C LYS A 13 -2.83 4.90 -5.08
N LYS A 14 -1.52 5.00 -4.82
CA LYS A 14 -0.59 3.89 -5.04
C LYS A 14 -0.93 2.66 -4.19
N ILE A 15 -1.33 2.87 -2.94
CA ILE A 15 -1.81 1.80 -2.05
C ILE A 15 -3.01 1.10 -2.67
N GLU A 16 -4.03 1.85 -3.11
CA GLU A 16 -5.22 1.26 -3.72
C GLU A 16 -4.92 0.55 -5.04
N ASP A 17 -4.11 1.14 -5.92
CA ASP A 17 -3.69 0.52 -7.18
C ASP A 17 -2.95 -0.82 -6.91
N THR A 18 -2.08 -0.85 -5.89
CA THR A 18 -1.34 -2.06 -5.49
C THR A 18 -2.25 -3.10 -4.83
N ARG A 19 -3.23 -2.67 -4.02
CA ARG A 19 -4.24 -3.55 -3.42
C ARG A 19 -5.08 -4.25 -4.49
N GLN A 20 -5.52 -3.51 -5.52
CA GLN A 20 -6.24 -4.09 -6.66
C GLN A 20 -5.38 -5.09 -7.43
N LYS A 21 -4.08 -4.77 -7.64
CA LYS A 21 -3.13 -5.69 -8.25
C LYS A 21 -2.96 -6.96 -7.42
N MET A 22 -2.88 -6.85 -6.09
CA MET A 22 -2.79 -8.00 -5.18
C MET A 22 -4.03 -8.90 -5.29
N LEU A 23 -5.23 -8.31 -5.25
CA LEU A 23 -6.49 -9.04 -5.40
C LEU A 23 -6.55 -9.79 -6.73
N LYS A 24 -6.17 -9.13 -7.83
CA LYS A 24 -6.15 -9.79 -9.13
C LYS A 24 -5.13 -10.93 -9.17
N THR A 25 -3.90 -10.68 -8.72
CA THR A 25 -2.83 -11.69 -8.78
C THR A 25 -3.11 -12.88 -7.88
N SER A 26 -3.66 -12.68 -6.68
CA SER A 26 -4.01 -13.78 -5.77
C SER A 26 -5.15 -14.67 -6.27
N THR A 27 -5.97 -14.19 -7.21
CA THR A 27 -6.96 -15.03 -7.89
C THR A 27 -6.38 -15.86 -9.04
N LEU A 28 -5.20 -15.48 -9.55
CA LEU A 28 -4.55 -16.13 -10.69
C LEU A 28 -3.42 -17.07 -10.26
N TYR A 29 -2.80 -16.80 -9.12
CA TYR A 29 -1.63 -17.51 -8.63
C TYR A 29 -1.77 -17.91 -7.16
N PRO A 30 -1.13 -19.01 -6.71
CA PRO A 30 -1.07 -19.37 -5.30
C PRO A 30 -0.45 -18.26 -4.45
N LEU A 31 -0.87 -18.15 -3.18
CA LEU A 31 -0.42 -17.06 -2.29
C LEU A 31 1.09 -17.03 -2.01
N HIS A 32 1.75 -18.17 -2.15
CA HIS A 32 3.20 -18.32 -1.98
C HIS A 32 3.98 -18.14 -3.29
N SER A 33 3.30 -17.85 -4.40
CA SER A 33 3.97 -17.51 -5.66
C SER A 33 4.80 -16.25 -5.52
N TYR A 34 5.88 -16.17 -6.30
CA TYR A 34 6.77 -15.02 -6.28
C TYR A 34 6.04 -13.72 -6.59
N GLU A 35 5.08 -13.75 -7.52
CA GLU A 35 4.26 -12.62 -7.94
C GLU A 35 3.40 -12.10 -6.79
N VAL A 36 2.70 -12.99 -6.08
CA VAL A 36 1.83 -12.61 -4.96
C VAL A 36 2.64 -12.10 -3.79
N VAL A 37 3.76 -12.76 -3.45
CA VAL A 37 4.65 -12.32 -2.36
C VAL A 37 5.26 -10.96 -2.67
N THR A 38 5.73 -10.74 -3.91
CA THR A 38 6.34 -9.46 -4.31
C THR A 38 5.35 -8.30 -4.18
N ILE A 39 4.11 -8.48 -4.65
CA ILE A 39 3.06 -7.45 -4.53
C ILE A 39 2.66 -7.24 -3.07
N SER A 40 2.63 -8.31 -2.27
CA SER A 40 2.35 -8.21 -0.82
C SER A 40 3.40 -7.36 -0.11
N VAL A 41 4.69 -7.55 -0.41
CA VAL A 41 5.78 -6.75 0.16
C VAL A 41 5.70 -5.29 -0.31
N GLU A 42 5.38 -5.05 -1.58
CA GLU A 42 5.17 -3.70 -2.12
C GLU A 42 4.02 -2.98 -1.39
N LEU A 43 2.90 -3.67 -1.17
CA LEU A 43 1.75 -3.12 -0.46
C LEU A 43 2.08 -2.79 1.01
N ASP A 44 2.78 -3.69 1.70
CA ASP A 44 3.21 -3.47 3.09
C ASP A 44 4.14 -2.24 3.22
N ASN A 45 5.11 -2.10 2.31
CA ASN A 45 6.00 -0.95 2.28
C ASN A 45 5.25 0.38 2.10
N LEU A 46 4.24 0.42 1.21
CA LEU A 46 3.44 1.62 0.98
C LEU A 46 2.57 1.97 2.19
N LEU A 47 2.00 0.96 2.86
CA LEU A 47 1.23 1.15 4.09
C LEU A 47 2.11 1.68 5.22
N ASN A 48 3.31 1.11 5.39
CA ASN A 48 4.31 1.59 6.37
C ASN A 48 4.77 3.02 6.07
N GLU A 49 4.99 3.37 4.79
CA GLU A 49 5.31 4.75 4.39
C GLU A 49 4.17 5.70 4.77
N TRP A 50 2.92 5.32 4.51
CA TRP A 50 1.77 6.13 4.86
C TRP A 50 1.61 6.27 6.37
N GLU A 51 1.75 5.18 7.12
CA GLU A 51 1.71 5.20 8.59
C GLU A 51 2.83 6.08 9.16
N SER A 52 4.06 5.98 8.62
CA SER A 52 5.18 6.81 9.08
C SER A 52 4.97 8.30 8.81
N LEU A 53 4.28 8.68 7.74
CA LEU A 53 4.09 10.07 7.34
C LEU A 53 2.81 10.70 7.92
N TYR A 54 1.75 9.90 8.06
CA TYR A 54 0.39 10.37 8.34
C TYR A 54 -0.29 9.62 9.51
N GLY A 55 0.24 8.47 9.92
CA GLY A 55 -0.19 7.72 11.10
C GLY A 55 0.16 8.47 12.37
N LYS A 56 -0.72 9.38 12.79
CA LYS A 56 -0.60 10.09 14.07
C LYS A 56 -0.63 9.09 15.23
N ILE A 57 0.54 8.89 15.85
CA ILE A 57 0.82 8.63 17.28
C ILE A 57 -0.36 8.03 18.08
N GLU A 58 -0.65 6.74 17.88
CA GLU A 58 -1.33 5.92 18.91
C GLU A 58 -0.36 4.91 19.55
N LYS A 59 0.94 5.23 19.61
CA LYS A 59 1.81 4.59 20.62
C LYS A 59 1.50 5.23 21.97
N GLN A 60 0.34 4.87 22.52
CA GLN A 60 0.02 5.08 23.92
C GLN A 60 1.11 4.46 24.77
N LYS A 61 1.50 5.25 25.76
CA LYS A 61 2.49 4.99 26.80
C LYS A 61 2.30 3.59 27.40
N PHE A 62 3.38 2.82 27.45
CA PHE A 62 3.58 1.77 28.44
C PHE A 62 4.76 2.17 29.31
#